data_AF-A0A938M7R9-F1
#
_entry.id   AF-A0A938M7R9-F1
#
_cell.length_a   1.000
_cell.length_b   1.000
_cell.length_c   1.000
_cell.angle_alpha   90.00
_cell.angle_beta   90.00
_cell.angle_gamma   90.00
#
_symmetry.space_group_name_H-M   'P 1'
#
loop_
_entity.id
_entity.type
_entity.pdbx_description
1 polymer ?
#
loop_
_entity_poly.entity_id
_entity_poly.type
_entity_poly.pdbx_seq_one_letter_code
_entity_poly.pdbx_strand_id
1 'polypeptide(L)'
;MTETSFAHSGVAPFARFGFRDFCHSSASGGLFRASDFGFRIFAVPGPRSACGALNPLLACVLLGWLACGAAQAQTWGRIELPARGLMDLEEATVEAWVLFEFDPAQREEGVWRGMGVGFTLDVPKSDMDLGAGMSISVGLKNAGRHGEVKSGCFLRVGFHIDGKEVPHPVLPECTKFGQNQWHHVAATWREGRFLRVYFDGKQVAERDFPSSIVRDIPANGRVVVGHTGYVRENALVIDEVRLSSIARRPEDLGCHAVPLKPDPFTLLLENFERVREKDGQRTTT
;
A
#
# COMPACT_ATOMS: atom_id res chain seq x y z
N MET A 1 -24.53 13.90 73.71
CA MET A 1 -25.60 14.81 73.24
C MET A 1 -25.23 15.22 71.83
N THR A 2 -26.13 14.91 70.87
CA THR A 2 -26.15 15.27 69.42
C THR A 2 -24.88 14.89 68.64
N GLU A 3 -24.80 13.82 67.85
CA GLU A 3 -25.75 13.11 66.97
C GLU A 3 -26.39 13.99 65.88
N THR A 4 -25.78 13.99 64.68
CA THR A 4 -26.49 14.12 63.41
C THR A 4 -25.77 13.33 62.33
N SER A 5 -26.46 12.30 61.87
CA SER A 5 -26.15 11.47 60.71
C SER A 5 -26.63 12.13 59.43
N PHE A 6 -25.96 11.85 58.30
CA PHE A 6 -26.62 11.76 57.00
C PHE A 6 -25.99 10.61 56.21
N ALA A 7 -26.87 9.72 55.74
CA ALA A 7 -26.56 8.54 54.96
C ALA A 7 -27.13 8.67 53.54
N HIS A 8 -26.38 8.11 52.59
CA HIS A 8 -26.82 7.33 51.41
C HIS A 8 -27.58 7.99 50.26
N SER A 9 -26.92 7.99 49.09
CA SER A 9 -27.40 7.43 47.82
C SER A 9 -26.17 7.23 46.92
N GLY A 10 -25.72 6.02 46.59
CA GLY A 10 -26.41 5.10 45.68
C GLY A 10 -25.87 5.30 44.26
N VAL A 11 -24.65 4.84 43.97
CA VAL A 11 -24.09 4.80 42.60
C VAL A 11 -24.08 3.35 42.13
N ALA A 12 -24.87 3.10 41.09
CA ALA A 12 -25.04 1.82 40.41
C ALA A 12 -23.75 1.37 39.67
N PRO A 13 -23.59 0.07 39.39
CA PRO A 13 -22.38 -0.48 38.80
C PRO A 13 -22.25 -0.12 37.31
N PHE A 14 -21.04 0.25 36.91
CA PHE A 14 -20.66 0.45 35.52
C PHE A 14 -20.90 -0.82 34.69
N ALA A 15 -21.72 -0.68 33.66
CA ALA A 15 -21.95 -1.68 32.64
C ALA A 15 -20.65 -1.94 31.85
N ARG A 16 -20.25 -3.21 31.77
CA ARG A 16 -19.30 -3.70 30.77
C ARG A 16 -19.97 -3.61 29.40
N PHE A 17 -19.59 -2.62 28.59
CA PHE A 17 -19.86 -2.63 27.16
C PHE A 17 -18.89 -3.59 26.48
N GLY A 18 -19.40 -4.74 26.06
CA GLY A 18 -18.69 -5.64 25.15
C GLY A 18 -18.67 -5.02 23.76
N PHE A 19 -17.47 -4.62 23.29
CA PHE A 19 -17.23 -4.32 21.88
C PHE A 19 -17.27 -5.63 21.10
N ARG A 20 -18.34 -5.83 20.33
CA ARG A 20 -18.47 -6.92 19.36
C ARG A 20 -17.75 -6.57 18.08
N ASP A 21 -17.11 -7.58 17.52
CA ASP A 21 -16.51 -7.65 16.19
C ASP A 21 -17.49 -7.18 15.10
N PHE A 22 -17.14 -6.09 14.41
CA PHE A 22 -17.83 -5.61 13.22
C PHE A 22 -16.79 -5.13 12.19
N CYS A 23 -16.11 -6.09 11.56
CA CYS A 23 -15.33 -5.90 10.32
C CYS A 23 -15.34 -7.21 9.52
N HIS A 24 -16.54 -7.71 9.20
CA HIS A 24 -16.70 -8.75 8.18
C HIS A 24 -17.90 -8.38 7.32
N SER A 25 -17.69 -7.52 6.33
CA SER A 25 -18.61 -7.39 5.20
C SER A 25 -17.93 -7.99 3.98
N SER A 26 -18.52 -9.04 3.42
CA SER A 26 -18.17 -9.53 2.09
C SER A 26 -18.57 -8.48 1.05
N ALA A 27 -17.63 -7.63 0.63
CA ALA A 27 -17.86 -6.73 -0.49
C ALA A 27 -17.98 -7.55 -1.78
N SER A 28 -19.17 -7.54 -2.39
CA SER A 28 -19.45 -8.15 -3.70
C SER A 28 -19.43 -7.08 -4.80
N GLY A 29 -18.36 -6.28 -4.84
CA GLY A 29 -18.00 -5.44 -5.99
C GLY A 29 -17.29 -6.28 -7.05
N GLY A 30 -17.27 -5.82 -8.30
CA GLY A 30 -16.58 -6.52 -9.38
C GLY A 30 -15.12 -6.73 -9.00
N LEU A 31 -14.69 -7.99 -8.88
CA LEU A 31 -13.34 -8.31 -8.44
C LEU A 31 -12.36 -8.00 -9.58
N PHE A 32 -11.60 -6.90 -9.48
CA PHE A 32 -10.50 -6.61 -10.41
C PHE A 32 -9.18 -6.83 -9.69
N ARG A 33 -8.40 -7.82 -10.09
CA ARG A 33 -7.05 -8.03 -9.54
C ARG A 33 -6.08 -7.09 -10.22
N ALA A 34 -5.10 -6.54 -9.50
CA ALA A 34 -3.96 -5.86 -10.10
C ALA A 34 -3.21 -6.73 -11.13
N SER A 35 -3.39 -8.07 -11.09
CA SER A 35 -2.91 -9.04 -12.07
C SER A 35 -3.78 -9.20 -13.33
N ASP A 36 -5.05 -8.78 -13.30
CA ASP A 36 -5.97 -8.85 -14.46
C ASP A 36 -5.64 -7.77 -15.51
N PHE A 37 -4.69 -6.88 -15.18
CA PHE A 37 -4.16 -5.82 -16.04
C PHE A 37 -2.91 -6.32 -16.79
N GLY A 38 -3.10 -7.26 -17.70
CA GLY A 38 -2.03 -7.69 -18.62
C GLY A 38 -1.64 -6.56 -19.57
N PHE A 39 -0.41 -6.08 -19.50
CA PHE A 39 0.16 -5.10 -20.43
C PHE A 39 1.06 -5.77 -21.48
N ARG A 40 1.15 -5.14 -22.65
CA ARG A 40 2.22 -5.31 -23.64
C ARG A 40 2.97 -3.98 -23.77
N ILE A 41 4.28 -3.98 -23.52
CA ILE A 41 5.16 -2.94 -24.06
C ILE A 41 5.74 -3.47 -25.37
N PHE A 42 5.54 -2.73 -26.46
CA PHE A 42 6.21 -2.99 -27.73
C PHE A 42 7.70 -2.68 -27.58
N ALA A 43 8.54 -3.70 -27.71
CA ALA A 43 9.94 -3.47 -28.03
C ALA A 43 10.00 -2.77 -29.39
N VAL A 44 10.55 -1.54 -29.42
CA VAL A 44 10.90 -0.88 -30.68
C VAL A 44 11.96 -1.77 -31.35
N PRO A 45 11.70 -2.33 -32.55
CA PRO A 45 12.72 -3.08 -33.24
C PRO A 45 13.83 -2.09 -33.62
N GLY A 46 15.02 -2.29 -33.07
CA GLY A 46 16.25 -1.69 -33.59
C GLY A 46 16.40 -2.03 -35.08
N PRO A 47 17.12 -1.20 -35.84
CA PRO A 47 17.21 -1.34 -37.29
C PRO A 47 17.74 -2.73 -37.66
N ARG A 48 16.92 -3.49 -38.41
CA ARG A 48 17.32 -4.77 -38.97
C ARG A 48 18.44 -4.54 -39.98
N SER A 49 19.63 -5.03 -39.67
CA SER A 49 20.68 -5.23 -40.66
C SER A 49 20.18 -6.17 -41.77
N ALA A 50 20.43 -5.78 -43.02
CA ALA A 50 20.08 -6.55 -44.21
C ALA A 50 20.76 -7.93 -44.19
N CYS A 51 19.96 -8.99 -44.30
CA CYS A 51 20.44 -10.36 -44.44
C CYS A 51 20.20 -10.81 -45.90
N GLY A 52 21.29 -11.18 -46.58
CA GLY A 52 21.31 -11.61 -47.97
C GLY A 52 20.58 -12.93 -48.22
N ALA A 53 20.23 -13.13 -49.49
CA ALA A 53 19.47 -14.25 -50.02
C ALA A 53 20.11 -15.62 -49.73
N LEU A 54 19.30 -16.56 -49.23
CA LEU A 54 19.67 -17.98 -49.09
C LEU A 54 18.60 -18.91 -49.69
N ASN A 55 19.15 -20.00 -50.21
CA ASN A 55 18.69 -21.10 -51.05
C ASN A 55 17.37 -21.81 -50.62
N PRO A 56 16.43 -22.16 -51.54
CA PRO A 56 15.11 -22.71 -51.19
C PRO A 56 15.03 -24.22 -50.89
N LEU A 57 16.16 -24.95 -50.73
CA LEU A 57 16.15 -26.42 -50.62
C LEU A 57 16.24 -26.99 -49.18
N LEU A 58 16.08 -26.18 -48.14
CA LEU A 58 16.12 -26.61 -46.73
C LEU A 58 14.77 -26.39 -45.99
N ALA A 59 13.64 -26.58 -46.67
CA ALA A 59 12.33 -26.18 -46.17
C ALA A 59 11.54 -27.25 -45.37
N CYS A 60 12.03 -28.49 -45.22
CA CYS A 60 11.19 -29.59 -44.71
C CYS A 60 11.64 -30.29 -43.41
N VAL A 61 12.68 -29.83 -42.69
CA VAL A 61 13.13 -30.47 -41.42
C VAL A 61 13.09 -29.51 -40.21
N LEU A 62 12.69 -28.25 -40.38
CA LEU A 62 12.67 -27.23 -39.31
C LEU A 62 11.25 -26.78 -38.91
N LEU A 63 10.27 -27.68 -38.90
CA LEU A 63 8.89 -27.39 -38.45
C LEU A 63 8.58 -27.85 -37.01
N GLY A 64 9.60 -28.24 -36.23
CA GLY A 64 9.41 -28.80 -34.88
C GLY A 64 9.59 -27.85 -33.69
N TRP A 65 10.00 -26.59 -33.87
CA TRP A 65 10.52 -25.77 -32.75
C TRP A 65 10.06 -24.29 -32.78
N LEU A 66 8.78 -24.02 -33.05
CA LEU A 66 8.22 -22.66 -32.94
C LEU A 66 6.92 -22.57 -32.13
N ALA A 67 6.70 -23.49 -31.19
CA ALA A 67 5.89 -23.16 -30.02
C ALA A 67 6.80 -22.52 -28.96
N CYS A 68 7.47 -21.42 -29.33
CA CYS A 68 8.09 -20.54 -28.35
C CYS A 68 6.93 -19.83 -27.66
N GLY A 69 6.36 -20.47 -26.63
CA GLY A 69 5.38 -19.86 -25.76
C GLY A 69 6.02 -18.60 -25.21
N ALA A 70 5.64 -17.45 -25.76
CA ALA A 70 6.03 -16.17 -25.20
C ALA A 70 5.50 -16.18 -23.77
N ALA A 71 6.38 -16.37 -22.81
CA ALA A 71 6.07 -16.17 -21.41
C ALA A 71 5.43 -14.78 -21.33
N GLN A 72 4.14 -14.72 -21.03
CA GLN A 72 3.48 -13.45 -20.79
C GLN A 72 4.22 -12.85 -19.61
N ALA A 73 4.97 -11.77 -19.85
CA ALA A 73 5.58 -11.02 -18.78
C ALA A 73 4.42 -10.60 -17.86
N GLN A 74 4.43 -11.12 -16.63
CA GLN A 74 3.44 -10.72 -15.65
C GLN A 74 3.71 -9.25 -15.32
N THR A 75 2.85 -8.37 -15.79
CA THR A 75 2.95 -6.94 -15.54
C THR A 75 2.06 -6.61 -14.36
N TRP A 76 2.65 -6.17 -13.26
CA TRP A 76 1.90 -5.69 -12.11
C TRP A 76 1.33 -4.29 -12.39
N GLY A 77 0.08 -4.07 -11.98
CA GLY A 77 -0.55 -2.74 -12.06
C GLY A 77 0.19 -1.69 -11.24
N ARG A 78 0.27 -0.48 -11.81
CA ARG A 78 0.83 0.72 -11.17
C ARG A 78 0.07 1.94 -11.64
N ILE A 79 -0.26 2.84 -10.73
CA ILE A 79 -0.76 4.19 -11.03
C ILE A 79 0.23 5.21 -10.45
N GLU A 80 0.53 6.24 -11.24
CA GLU A 80 1.41 7.33 -10.84
C GLU A 80 0.68 8.66 -11.02
N LEU A 81 0.69 9.46 -9.96
CA LEU A 81 -0.02 10.74 -9.85
C LEU A 81 0.95 11.83 -9.39
N PRO A 82 0.75 13.10 -9.77
CA PRO A 82 1.52 14.20 -9.20
C PRO A 82 1.24 14.31 -7.70
N ALA A 83 2.28 14.36 -6.87
CA ALA A 83 2.10 14.49 -5.42
C ALA A 83 1.65 15.90 -5.02
N ARG A 84 2.06 16.92 -5.77
CA ARG A 84 1.73 18.31 -5.49
C ARG A 84 0.21 18.52 -5.56
N GLY A 85 -0.37 18.97 -4.45
CA GLY A 85 -1.82 19.18 -4.31
C GLY A 85 -2.62 17.94 -3.92
N LEU A 86 -1.99 16.76 -3.93
CA LEU A 86 -2.61 15.51 -3.44
C LEU A 86 -2.10 15.09 -2.05
N MET A 87 -1.01 15.70 -1.60
CA MET A 87 -0.35 15.38 -0.33
C MET A 87 0.12 16.66 0.35
N ASP A 88 0.02 16.66 1.67
CA ASP A 88 0.64 17.64 2.56
C ASP A 88 1.57 16.87 3.52
N LEU A 89 2.84 17.28 3.55
CA LEU A 89 3.87 16.62 4.36
C LEU A 89 3.81 17.04 5.82
N GLU A 90 3.11 18.12 6.15
CA GLU A 90 2.81 18.50 7.52
C GLU A 90 1.71 17.62 8.09
N GLU A 91 0.63 17.41 7.35
CA GLU A 91 -0.50 16.64 7.83
C GLU A 91 -1.26 15.94 6.69
N ALA A 92 -1.51 14.63 6.79
CA ALA A 92 -2.39 13.95 5.86
C ALA A 92 -2.77 12.53 6.31
N THR A 93 -3.66 11.91 5.52
CA THR A 93 -4.04 10.51 5.62
C THR A 93 -3.96 9.83 4.26
N VAL A 94 -3.41 8.62 4.24
CA VAL A 94 -3.56 7.65 3.14
C VAL A 94 -4.29 6.45 3.69
N GLU A 95 -5.35 6.01 3.01
CA GLU A 95 -6.04 4.77 3.33
C GLU A 95 -6.50 4.03 2.07
N ALA A 96 -6.65 2.72 2.19
CA ALA A 96 -7.12 1.85 1.13
C ALA A 96 -7.69 0.55 1.69
N TRP A 97 -8.50 -0.13 0.88
CA TRP A 97 -8.78 -1.55 1.07
C TRP A 97 -7.68 -2.37 0.38
N VAL A 98 -7.16 -3.36 1.09
CA VAL A 98 -6.05 -4.20 0.64
C VAL A 98 -6.41 -5.66 0.86
N LEU A 99 -6.23 -6.47 -0.18
CA LEU A 99 -6.31 -7.93 -0.12
C LEU A 99 -4.93 -8.53 -0.35
N PHE A 100 -4.54 -9.46 0.52
CA PHE A 100 -3.28 -10.18 0.44
C PHE A 100 -3.45 -11.46 -0.39
N GLU A 101 -2.79 -11.56 -1.54
CA GLU A 101 -2.84 -12.77 -2.39
C GLU A 101 -1.90 -13.88 -1.89
N PHE A 102 -1.06 -13.56 -0.91
CA PHE A 102 -0.19 -14.50 -0.21
C PHE A 102 -0.70 -14.71 1.22
N ASP A 103 -0.34 -15.83 1.83
CA ASP A 103 -0.64 -16.07 3.25
C ASP A 103 0.36 -15.30 4.13
N PRO A 104 -0.06 -14.27 4.87
CA PRO A 104 0.83 -13.52 5.76
C PRO A 104 1.37 -14.37 6.92
N ALA A 105 0.74 -15.51 7.23
CA ALA A 105 1.23 -16.48 8.21
C ALA A 105 2.25 -17.47 7.63
N GLN A 106 2.42 -17.51 6.30
CA GLN A 106 3.37 -18.40 5.65
C GLN A 106 4.78 -18.09 6.15
N ARG A 107 5.49 -19.17 6.49
CA ARG A 107 6.88 -19.12 6.92
C ARG A 107 7.76 -19.47 5.74
N GLU A 108 8.62 -18.54 5.35
CA GLU A 108 9.71 -18.80 4.42
C GLU A 108 11.04 -18.77 5.17
N GLU A 109 11.87 -19.81 5.02
CA GLU A 109 13.24 -19.78 5.52
C GLU A 109 14.08 -18.75 4.72
N GLY A 110 14.84 -17.90 5.41
CA GLY A 110 15.80 -16.99 4.75
C GLY A 110 15.61 -15.49 4.99
N VAL A 111 16.06 -14.70 4.01
CA VAL A 111 16.16 -13.22 4.06
C VAL A 111 14.80 -12.56 3.84
N TRP A 112 14.64 -11.29 4.25
CA TRP A 112 13.49 -10.45 3.91
C TRP A 112 13.05 -10.61 2.46
N ARG A 113 11.77 -10.91 2.25
CA ARG A 113 11.11 -10.89 0.93
C ARG A 113 10.02 -9.84 0.95
N GLY A 114 10.17 -8.79 0.13
CA GLY A 114 9.09 -7.84 -0.12
C GLY A 114 7.97 -8.54 -0.90
N MET A 115 6.77 -8.55 -0.35
CA MET A 115 5.59 -9.17 -0.98
C MET A 115 4.75 -8.14 -1.73
N GLY A 116 4.82 -6.87 -1.35
CA GLY A 116 4.13 -5.82 -2.07
C GLY A 116 4.35 -4.42 -1.53
N VAL A 117 4.01 -3.45 -2.36
CA VAL A 117 3.96 -2.02 -2.00
C VAL A 117 2.58 -1.52 -2.36
N GLY A 118 1.85 -1.03 -1.35
CA GLY A 118 0.52 -0.46 -1.54
C GLY A 118 0.59 0.97 -2.04
N PHE A 119 1.46 1.76 -1.41
CA PHE A 119 1.57 3.20 -1.62
C PHE A 119 3.02 3.66 -1.52
N THR A 120 3.41 4.65 -2.32
CA THR A 120 4.66 5.38 -2.19
C THR A 120 4.46 6.86 -2.53
N LEU A 121 4.92 7.74 -1.65
CA LEU A 121 5.19 9.14 -1.94
C LEU A 121 6.69 9.29 -2.15
N ASP A 122 7.08 9.90 -3.27
CA ASP A 122 8.46 10.19 -3.63
C ASP A 122 8.62 11.68 -3.94
N VAL A 123 9.37 12.35 -3.08
CA VAL A 123 9.76 13.76 -3.21
C VAL A 123 11.24 13.76 -3.58
N PRO A 124 11.55 13.99 -4.87
CA PRO A 124 12.91 13.82 -5.37
C PRO A 124 13.86 14.85 -4.75
N LYS A 125 15.15 14.50 -4.76
CA LYS A 125 16.22 15.39 -4.32
C LYS A 125 16.31 16.60 -5.25
N SER A 126 16.71 17.74 -4.69
CA SER A 126 17.09 18.96 -5.39
C SER A 126 18.47 19.41 -4.93
N ASP A 127 18.97 20.51 -5.47
CA ASP A 127 20.24 21.10 -5.03
C ASP A 127 20.21 21.55 -3.56
N MET A 128 19.02 21.83 -3.02
CA MET A 128 18.82 22.36 -1.66
C MET A 128 18.12 21.40 -0.70
N ASP A 129 17.59 20.28 -1.19
CA ASP A 129 16.82 19.30 -0.40
C ASP A 129 17.22 17.88 -0.79
N LEU A 130 17.52 17.02 0.19
CA LEU A 130 17.95 15.65 -0.05
C LEU A 130 16.79 14.67 -0.35
N GLY A 131 15.58 15.19 -0.54
CA GLY A 131 14.36 14.47 -0.86
C GLY A 131 13.71 13.84 0.36
N ALA A 132 12.45 13.46 0.21
CA ALA A 132 11.73 12.66 1.19
C ALA A 132 10.79 11.66 0.53
N GLY A 133 10.21 10.81 1.36
CA GLY A 133 9.14 9.97 0.90
C GLY A 133 8.47 9.23 2.02
N MET A 134 7.36 8.59 1.67
CA MET A 134 6.65 7.65 2.52
C MET A 134 6.38 6.39 1.70
N SER A 135 6.46 5.22 2.30
CA SER A 135 5.94 4.01 1.65
C SER A 135 5.18 3.13 2.63
N ILE A 136 4.11 2.52 2.14
CA ILE A 136 3.35 1.47 2.82
C ILE A 136 3.65 0.17 2.08
N SER A 137 4.38 -0.72 2.73
CA SER A 137 4.89 -1.95 2.13
C SER A 137 4.69 -3.13 3.07
N VAL A 138 4.48 -4.31 2.50
CA VAL A 138 4.40 -5.55 3.25
C VAL A 138 5.48 -6.51 2.77
N GLY A 139 6.02 -7.28 3.70
CA GLY A 139 6.91 -8.37 3.37
C GLY A 139 7.01 -9.38 4.49
N LEU A 140 7.72 -10.47 4.20
CA LEU A 140 7.99 -11.57 5.11
C LEU A 140 9.45 -11.46 5.54
N LYS A 141 9.73 -11.45 6.85
CA LYS A 141 11.11 -11.46 7.38
C LYS A 141 11.32 -12.65 8.30
N ASN A 142 12.59 -13.02 8.38
CA ASN A 142 13.11 -14.01 9.30
C ASN A 142 14.33 -13.45 10.08
N ALA A 143 14.24 -12.25 10.63
CA ALA A 143 15.33 -11.68 11.43
C ALA A 143 14.81 -11.16 12.77
N GLY A 144 14.99 -11.96 13.82
CA GLY A 144 15.01 -11.48 15.19
C GLY A 144 16.24 -10.59 15.41
N ARG A 145 16.14 -9.67 16.38
CA ARG A 145 17.18 -8.67 16.68
C ARG A 145 18.52 -9.27 17.19
N HIS A 146 18.63 -10.59 17.38
CA HIS A 146 19.77 -11.26 18.02
C HIS A 146 20.03 -12.68 17.48
N GLY A 147 19.80 -12.93 16.18
CA GLY A 147 20.03 -14.25 15.58
C GLY A 147 18.93 -15.29 15.83
N GLU A 148 17.89 -14.95 16.61
CA GLU A 148 16.66 -15.74 16.64
C GLU A 148 15.92 -15.61 15.31
N VAL A 149 15.81 -16.71 14.57
CA VAL A 149 14.96 -16.81 13.38
C VAL A 149 13.51 -16.96 13.85
N LYS A 150 12.82 -15.83 13.99
CA LYS A 150 11.37 -15.81 14.22
C LYS A 150 10.71 -15.36 12.92
N SER A 151 9.96 -16.27 12.32
CA SER A 151 9.13 -15.99 11.15
C SER A 151 8.11 -14.91 11.51
N GLY A 152 8.06 -13.85 10.71
CA GLY A 152 7.09 -12.79 10.88
C GLY A 152 6.73 -12.16 9.55
N CYS A 153 5.46 -11.80 9.41
CA CYS A 153 5.06 -10.80 8.45
C CYS A 153 5.37 -9.42 9.04
N PHE A 154 5.66 -8.45 8.16
CA PHE A 154 5.81 -7.05 8.54
C PHE A 154 5.06 -6.15 7.58
N LEU A 155 4.09 -5.40 8.11
CA LEU A 155 3.60 -4.18 7.49
C LEU A 155 4.49 -3.02 7.95
N ARG A 156 5.12 -2.36 6.98
CA ARG A 156 6.06 -1.27 7.16
C ARG A 156 5.45 0.01 6.58
N VAL A 157 5.37 1.03 7.43
CA VAL A 157 5.12 2.41 6.99
C VAL A 157 6.40 3.20 7.21
N GLY A 158 7.18 3.36 6.14
CA GLY A 158 8.52 3.93 6.19
C GLY A 158 8.55 5.37 5.72
N PHE A 159 9.23 6.24 6.48
CA PHE A 159 9.63 7.56 6.00
C PHE A 159 11.07 7.53 5.49
N HIS A 160 11.32 8.31 4.44
CA HIS A 160 12.64 8.67 3.98
C HIS A 160 12.77 10.17 4.22
N ILE A 161 13.79 10.58 4.98
CA ILE A 161 14.07 11.96 5.33
C ILE A 161 15.50 12.23 4.91
N ASP A 162 15.67 13.22 4.05
CA ASP A 162 16.97 13.67 3.56
C ASP A 162 17.76 12.52 2.90
N GLY A 163 17.04 11.72 2.11
CA GLY A 163 17.57 10.54 1.43
C GLY A 163 17.98 9.39 2.37
N LYS A 164 17.67 9.47 3.66
CA LYS A 164 17.91 8.41 4.64
C LYS A 164 16.61 7.79 5.11
N GLU A 165 16.60 6.47 5.18
CA GLU A 165 15.50 5.76 5.83
C GLU A 165 15.54 6.01 7.34
N VAL A 166 14.43 6.46 7.92
CA VAL A 166 14.30 6.63 9.37
C VAL A 166 13.67 5.39 10.02
N PRO A 167 13.90 5.14 11.34
CA PRO A 167 13.37 3.97 12.03
C PRO A 167 11.84 3.89 11.96
N HIS A 168 11.32 2.99 11.14
CA HIS A 168 9.89 2.88 10.88
C HIS A 168 9.18 2.00 11.91
N PRO A 169 7.89 2.26 12.21
CA PRO A 169 7.06 1.28 12.90
C PRO A 169 7.00 0.00 12.06
N VAL A 170 7.20 -1.11 12.75
CA VAL A 170 7.19 -2.45 12.19
C VAL A 170 6.06 -3.18 12.91
N LEU A 171 5.06 -3.65 12.18
CA LEU A 171 3.92 -4.38 12.75
C LEU A 171 4.19 -5.88 12.73
N PRO A 172 4.51 -6.52 13.88
CA PRO A 172 4.96 -7.91 13.92
C PRO A 172 3.82 -8.94 13.81
N GLU A 173 2.55 -8.51 13.90
CA GLU A 173 1.39 -9.42 13.98
C GLU A 173 0.53 -9.45 12.70
N CYS A 174 1.08 -9.17 11.53
CA CYS A 174 0.28 -9.28 10.29
C CYS A 174 -0.04 -10.72 9.86
N THR A 175 0.45 -11.73 10.58
CA THR A 175 0.05 -13.13 10.40
C THR A 175 -1.45 -13.38 10.62
N LYS A 176 -2.15 -12.47 11.31
CA LYS A 176 -3.59 -12.59 11.58
C LYS A 176 -4.48 -12.10 10.44
N PHE A 177 -3.92 -11.46 9.42
CA PHE A 177 -4.71 -10.83 8.36
C PHE A 177 -5.34 -11.90 7.45
N GLY A 178 -4.66 -13.02 7.23
CA GLY A 178 -5.21 -14.13 6.45
C GLY A 178 -5.17 -13.84 4.94
N GLN A 179 -4.99 -14.91 4.17
CA GLN A 179 -4.93 -14.83 2.72
C GLN A 179 -6.32 -14.59 2.13
N ASN A 180 -6.38 -13.83 1.03
CA ASN A 180 -7.60 -13.56 0.27
C ASN A 180 -8.72 -12.89 1.09
N GLN A 181 -8.35 -12.14 2.14
CA GLN A 181 -9.26 -11.32 2.93
C GLN A 181 -8.99 -9.85 2.67
N TRP A 182 -10.07 -9.06 2.58
CA TRP A 182 -10.00 -7.62 2.47
C TRP A 182 -9.80 -7.00 3.85
N HIS A 183 -8.86 -6.07 3.92
CA HIS A 183 -8.56 -5.30 5.11
C HIS A 183 -8.49 -3.82 4.80
N HIS A 184 -8.92 -3.00 5.75
CA HIS A 184 -8.72 -1.57 5.67
C HIS A 184 -7.37 -1.21 6.29
N VAL A 185 -6.53 -0.50 5.53
CA VAL A 185 -5.22 -0.03 5.99
C VAL A 185 -5.20 1.49 5.89
N ALA A 186 -4.80 2.16 6.96
CA ALA A 186 -4.60 3.61 6.95
C ALA A 186 -3.29 4.02 7.63
N ALA A 187 -2.68 5.08 7.12
CA ALA A 187 -1.57 5.78 7.75
C ALA A 187 -1.90 7.26 7.83
N THR A 188 -1.74 7.84 9.02
CA THR A 188 -1.97 9.27 9.27
C THR A 188 -0.72 9.89 9.84
N TRP A 189 -0.37 11.11 9.45
CA TRP A 189 0.69 11.86 10.12
C TRP A 189 0.27 13.30 10.38
N ARG A 190 0.83 13.88 11.45
CA ARG A 190 0.73 15.31 11.77
C ARG A 190 2.09 15.88 12.13
N GLU A 191 2.26 17.19 11.93
CA GLU A 191 3.51 17.94 12.11
C GLU A 191 4.71 17.32 11.34
N GLY A 192 4.42 16.51 10.32
CA GLY A 192 5.34 15.68 9.55
C GLY A 192 6.17 14.67 10.36
N ARG A 193 5.83 14.39 11.62
CA ARG A 193 6.64 13.51 12.49
C ARG A 193 5.83 12.54 13.35
N PHE A 194 4.55 12.79 13.58
CA PHE A 194 3.72 11.91 14.39
C PHE A 194 2.93 10.96 13.50
N LEU A 195 3.48 9.78 13.25
CA LEU A 195 2.86 8.75 12.41
C LEU A 195 1.99 7.80 13.25
N ARG A 196 0.79 7.50 12.76
CA ARG A 196 -0.06 6.41 13.25
C ARG A 196 -0.46 5.50 12.10
N VAL A 197 -0.56 4.21 12.40
CA VAL A 197 -0.97 3.18 11.45
C VAL A 197 -2.18 2.46 12.02
N TYR A 198 -3.18 2.28 11.17
CA TYR A 198 -4.43 1.62 11.50
C TYR A 198 -4.64 0.43 10.58
N PHE A 199 -5.22 -0.61 11.15
CA PHE A 199 -5.61 -1.82 10.45
C PHE A 199 -7.00 -2.23 10.93
N ASP A 200 -7.94 -2.36 9.99
CA ASP A 200 -9.37 -2.61 10.27
C ASP A 200 -9.91 -1.67 11.37
N GLY A 201 -9.58 -0.38 11.23
CA GLY A 201 -9.98 0.70 12.17
C GLY A 201 -9.24 0.73 13.50
N LYS A 202 -8.42 -0.27 13.82
CA LYS A 202 -7.66 -0.33 15.09
C LYS A 202 -6.28 0.28 14.91
N GLN A 203 -5.87 1.17 15.81
CA GLN A 203 -4.49 1.67 15.83
C GLN A 203 -3.54 0.53 16.22
N VAL A 204 -2.63 0.19 15.31
CA VAL A 204 -1.68 -0.92 15.48
C VAL A 204 -0.25 -0.43 15.69
N ALA A 205 0.07 0.81 15.30
CA ALA A 205 1.34 1.45 15.63
C ALA A 205 1.20 2.96 15.76
N GLU A 206 2.10 3.55 16.55
CA GLU A 206 2.35 4.98 16.64
C GLU A 206 3.86 5.21 16.73
N ARG A 207 4.35 6.27 16.09
CA ARG A 207 5.74 6.68 16.16
C ARG A 207 5.85 8.20 16.08
N ASP A 208 6.60 8.76 17.00
CA ASP A 208 7.10 10.13 16.90
C ASP A 208 8.54 10.10 16.38
N PHE A 209 8.78 10.70 15.22
CA PHE A 209 10.10 10.79 14.61
C PHE A 209 10.87 12.00 15.15
N PRO A 210 12.20 11.89 15.35
CA PRO A 210 13.02 13.02 15.80
C PRO A 210 13.15 14.13 14.75
N SER A 211 12.81 13.84 13.50
CA SER A 211 12.89 14.75 12.36
C SER A 211 11.58 14.74 11.59
N SER A 212 11.18 15.90 11.07
CA SER A 212 9.96 16.07 10.30
C SER A 212 10.20 15.79 8.81
N ILE A 213 9.20 15.21 8.15
CA ILE A 213 9.19 15.05 6.69
C ILE A 213 8.79 16.32 5.95
N VAL A 214 8.33 17.36 6.65
CA VAL A 214 7.85 18.63 6.06
C VAL A 214 8.90 19.23 5.11
N ARG A 215 8.46 19.51 3.88
CA ARG A 215 9.18 20.26 2.84
C ARG A 215 8.22 20.59 1.70
N ASP A 216 8.64 21.46 0.79
CA ASP A 216 7.88 21.75 -0.41
C ASP A 216 7.88 20.55 -1.37
N ILE A 217 6.70 20.19 -1.87
CA ILE A 217 6.60 19.15 -2.90
C ILE A 217 6.86 19.78 -4.28
N PRO A 218 7.95 19.40 -4.98
CA PRO A 218 8.28 19.94 -6.29
C PRO A 218 7.30 19.42 -7.35
N ALA A 219 7.30 20.03 -8.54
CA ALA A 219 6.36 19.67 -9.61
C ALA A 219 6.54 18.23 -10.12
N ASN A 220 7.73 17.66 -9.93
CA ASN A 220 8.07 16.28 -10.26
C ASN A 220 7.95 15.31 -9.07
N GLY A 221 7.41 15.74 -7.93
CA GLY A 221 7.04 14.85 -6.84
C GLY A 221 5.88 13.95 -7.25
N ARG A 222 5.88 12.70 -6.81
CA ARG A 222 4.93 11.67 -7.28
C ARG A 222 4.35 10.82 -6.16
N VAL A 223 3.10 10.43 -6.34
CA VAL A 223 2.42 9.38 -5.61
C VAL A 223 2.32 8.16 -6.52
N VAL A 224 2.66 6.99 -6.00
CA VAL A 224 2.56 5.72 -6.71
C VAL A 224 1.70 4.76 -5.90
N VAL A 225 0.68 4.20 -6.54
CA VAL A 225 -0.14 3.11 -5.99
C VAL A 225 0.20 1.83 -6.75
N GLY A 226 0.47 0.74 -6.02
CA GLY A 226 0.86 -0.54 -6.59
C GLY A 226 2.37 -0.66 -6.87
N HIS A 227 2.73 -1.34 -7.96
CA HIS A 227 4.10 -1.82 -8.16
C HIS A 227 5.11 -0.70 -8.44
N THR A 228 6.10 -0.53 -7.57
CA THR A 228 7.10 0.55 -7.67
C THR A 228 8.32 0.20 -8.52
N GLY A 229 8.56 -1.09 -8.80
CA GLY A 229 9.79 -1.57 -9.44
C GLY A 229 10.87 -2.03 -8.44
N TYR A 230 10.69 -1.74 -7.15
CA TYR A 230 11.65 -2.13 -6.10
C TYR A 230 11.44 -3.55 -5.57
N VAL A 231 10.20 -4.03 -5.61
CA VAL A 231 9.85 -5.42 -5.30
C VAL A 231 9.80 -6.22 -6.59
N ARG A 232 10.11 -7.52 -6.50
CA ARG A 232 10.03 -8.42 -7.66
C ARG A 232 8.60 -8.74 -8.05
N GLU A 233 7.70 -8.72 -7.07
CA GLU A 233 6.30 -9.11 -7.18
C GLU A 233 5.48 -8.14 -6.32
N ASN A 234 4.23 -7.87 -6.70
CA ASN A 234 3.27 -7.20 -5.85
C ASN A 234 2.04 -8.10 -5.68
N ALA A 235 2.03 -8.87 -4.60
CA ALA A 235 0.96 -9.81 -4.23
C ALA A 235 -0.13 -9.13 -3.39
N LEU A 236 -0.45 -7.88 -3.75
CA LEU A 236 -1.50 -7.07 -3.16
C LEU A 236 -2.53 -6.72 -4.23
N VAL A 237 -3.80 -6.90 -3.88
CA VAL A 237 -4.90 -6.24 -4.58
C VAL A 237 -5.28 -5.02 -3.75
N ILE A 238 -5.41 -3.86 -4.39
CA ILE A 238 -5.65 -2.59 -3.73
C ILE A 238 -6.92 -2.01 -4.33
N ASP A 239 -7.80 -1.51 -3.48
CA ASP A 239 -9.04 -0.87 -3.87
C ASP A 239 -9.32 0.36 -2.99
N GLU A 240 -10.18 1.26 -3.48
CA GLU A 240 -10.72 2.39 -2.73
C GLU A 240 -9.61 3.22 -2.05
N VAL A 241 -8.63 3.67 -2.82
CA VAL A 241 -7.53 4.50 -2.32
C VAL A 241 -8.02 5.92 -2.07
N ARG A 242 -7.89 6.38 -0.82
CA ARG A 242 -8.25 7.75 -0.42
C ARG A 242 -7.04 8.50 0.14
N LEU A 243 -6.80 9.69 -0.39
CA LEU A 243 -5.83 10.66 0.12
C LEU A 243 -6.58 11.83 0.75
N SER A 244 -6.20 12.25 1.95
CA SER A 244 -6.86 13.35 2.67
C SER A 244 -5.88 14.39 3.18
N SER A 245 -6.31 15.64 3.24
CA SER A 245 -5.53 16.80 3.71
C SER A 245 -5.42 16.94 5.23
N ILE A 246 -5.93 15.97 5.99
CA ILE A 246 -5.89 15.96 7.47
C ILE A 246 -5.43 14.60 7.97
N ALA A 247 -4.92 14.56 9.20
CA ALA A 247 -4.67 13.34 9.95
C ALA A 247 -6.00 12.88 10.57
N ARG A 248 -6.70 11.99 9.87
CA ARG A 248 -8.01 11.49 10.30
C ARG A 248 -7.91 10.82 11.67
N ARG A 249 -8.93 11.05 12.49
CA ARG A 249 -9.12 10.30 13.73
C ARG A 249 -9.66 8.90 13.41
N PRO A 250 -9.50 7.92 14.31
CA PRO A 250 -10.00 6.56 14.09
C PRO A 250 -11.46 6.49 13.63
N GLU A 251 -12.32 7.29 14.26
CA GLU A 251 -13.76 7.38 13.94
C GLU A 251 -14.07 7.96 12.56
N ASP A 252 -13.12 8.71 11.96
CA ASP A 252 -13.26 9.36 10.65
C ASP A 252 -12.64 8.51 9.51
N LEU A 253 -12.07 7.33 9.84
CA LEU A 253 -11.51 6.39 8.88
C LEU A 253 -12.60 5.60 8.15
N GLY A 254 -12.27 5.21 6.92
CA GLY A 254 -13.15 4.50 6.01
C GLY A 254 -13.49 3.05 6.38
N CYS A 255 -12.87 2.47 7.42
CA CYS A 255 -13.06 1.06 7.80
C CYS A 255 -14.52 0.67 8.12
N HIS A 256 -15.39 1.64 8.40
CA HIS A 256 -16.80 1.43 8.71
C HIS A 256 -17.74 1.60 7.50
N ALA A 257 -17.22 1.96 6.33
CA ALA A 257 -18.02 2.24 5.14
C ALA A 257 -17.41 1.58 3.90
N VAL A 258 -18.23 0.79 3.20
CA VAL A 258 -17.91 0.28 1.85
C VAL A 258 -19.09 0.62 0.93
N PRO A 259 -18.87 1.31 -0.21
CA PRO A 259 -17.60 1.91 -0.65
C PRO A 259 -17.19 3.12 0.22
N LEU A 260 -15.94 3.57 0.11
CA LEU A 260 -15.53 4.82 0.72
C LEU A 260 -16.30 5.98 0.09
N LYS A 261 -16.51 7.03 0.87
CA LYS A 261 -17.17 8.25 0.40
C LYS A 261 -16.19 9.41 0.51
N PRO A 262 -16.15 10.31 -0.49
CA PRO A 262 -15.41 11.54 -0.35
C PRO A 262 -16.12 12.45 0.66
N ASP A 263 -15.32 13.24 1.36
CA ASP A 263 -15.75 14.28 2.28
C ASP A 263 -14.92 15.56 2.03
N PRO A 264 -15.18 16.68 2.74
CA PRO A 264 -14.47 17.95 2.48
C PRO A 264 -12.95 17.90 2.60
N PHE A 265 -12.37 16.86 3.22
CA PHE A 265 -10.93 16.69 3.38
C PHE A 265 -10.33 15.71 2.37
N THR A 266 -11.16 15.09 1.53
CA THR A 266 -10.71 14.13 0.52
C THR A 266 -10.11 14.86 -0.67
N LEU A 267 -8.82 14.63 -0.92
CA LEU A 267 -8.08 15.17 -2.06
C LEU A 267 -8.17 14.25 -3.28
N LEU A 268 -8.20 12.93 -3.03
CA LEU A 268 -8.36 11.90 -4.04
C LEU A 268 -9.16 10.74 -3.44
N LEU A 269 -10.09 10.19 -4.23
CA LEU A 269 -10.68 8.89 -4.01
C LEU A 269 -10.70 8.13 -5.33
N GLU A 270 -9.97 7.02 -5.39
CA GLU A 270 -9.85 6.16 -6.56
C GLU A 270 -10.36 4.77 -6.22
N ASN A 271 -11.37 4.29 -6.96
CA ASN A 271 -12.01 3.00 -6.76
C ASN A 271 -11.70 1.99 -7.87
N PHE A 272 -10.91 2.37 -8.88
CA PHE A 272 -10.48 1.53 -9.99
C PHE A 272 -11.61 0.88 -10.81
N GLU A 273 -12.87 1.30 -10.63
CA GLU A 273 -14.03 0.77 -11.36
C GLU A 273 -14.16 1.37 -12.76
N ARG A 274 -13.60 2.58 -12.96
CA ARG A 274 -13.74 3.34 -14.20
C ARG A 274 -12.46 3.36 -15.01
N VAL A 275 -12.03 2.18 -15.45
CA VAL A 275 -10.86 2.05 -16.31
C VAL A 275 -11.23 2.38 -17.75
N ARG A 276 -10.58 3.39 -18.32
CA ARG A 276 -10.62 3.70 -19.75
C ARG A 276 -9.28 3.38 -20.37
N GLU A 277 -9.29 2.72 -21.52
CA GLU A 277 -8.08 2.47 -22.30
C GLU A 277 -8.04 3.42 -23.49
N LYS A 278 -6.95 4.17 -23.63
CA LYS A 278 -6.69 5.05 -24.77
C LYS A 278 -5.22 4.96 -25.14
N ASP A 279 -4.93 4.68 -26.41
CA ASP A 279 -3.57 4.61 -26.94
C ASP A 279 -2.64 3.63 -26.18
N GLY A 280 -3.21 2.54 -25.66
CA GLY A 280 -2.49 1.56 -24.84
C GLY A 280 -2.19 2.01 -23.42
N GLN A 281 -2.61 3.22 -23.03
CA GLN A 281 -2.58 3.72 -21.67
C GLN A 281 -3.96 3.58 -21.04
N ARG A 282 -4.03 2.94 -19.87
CA ARG A 282 -5.25 2.91 -19.06
C ARG A 282 -5.25 4.07 -18.08
N THR A 283 -6.35 4.82 -18.05
CA THR A 283 -6.59 5.89 -17.07
C THR A 283 -7.85 5.55 -16.28
N THR A 284 -7.82 5.81 -14.99
CA THR A 284 -9.01 5.78 -14.13
C THR A 284 -9.60 7.19 -14.03
N THR A 285 -10.92 7.31 -13.83
CA THR A 285 -11.64 8.60 -13.72
C THR A 285 -12.74 8.59 -12.68
#